data_AF-A0A3D0QHQ5-F1
#
_entry.id   AF-A0A3D0QHQ5-F1
#
_cell.length_a   1.000
_cell.length_b   1.000
_cell.length_c   1.000
_cell.angle_alpha   90.00
_cell.angle_beta   90.00
_cell.angle_gamma   90.00
#
_symmetry.space_group_name_H-M   'P 1'
#
loop_
_entity.id
_entity.type
_entity.pdbx_description
1 polymer ?
#
loop_
_entity_poly.entity_id
_entity_poly.type
_entity_poly.pdbx_seq_one_letter_code
_entity_poly.pdbx_strand_id
1 'polypeptide(L)' 'STDHSREYVPLLCSVKGGAKGVDLGVRTTFADAAKTVADYFSLARKERLQGNSFLSLMV' A
#
# COMPACT_ATOMS: atom_id res chain seq x y z
N SER A 1 29.15 -10.05 0.18
CA SER A 1 27.88 -10.57 0.76
C SER A 1 27.16 -11.36 -0.32
N THR A 2 26.54 -12.49 0.01
CA THR A 2 25.74 -13.32 -0.92
C THR A 2 24.31 -13.54 -0.42
N ASP A 3 23.90 -12.84 0.64
CA ASP A 3 22.55 -12.87 1.20
C ASP A 3 21.88 -11.50 1.06
N HIS A 4 20.57 -11.42 1.29
CA HIS A 4 19.78 -10.21 1.16
C HIS A 4 20.19 -9.11 2.15
N SER A 5 19.96 -7.86 1.73
CA SER A 5 20.06 -6.68 2.59
C SER A 5 18.69 -6.29 3.15
N ARG A 6 18.68 -5.70 4.36
CA ARG A 6 17.45 -5.18 4.98
C ARG A 6 17.30 -3.69 4.69
N GLU A 7 16.60 -3.39 3.62
CA GLU A 7 16.42 -2.02 3.10
C GLU A 7 14.94 -1.71 2.90
N TYR A 8 14.62 -0.41 2.82
CA TYR A 8 13.31 0.02 2.33
C TYR A 8 13.12 -0.35 0.86
N VAL A 9 11.88 -0.62 0.47
CA VAL A 9 11.51 -0.86 -0.93
C VAL A 9 10.67 0.30 -1.47
N PRO A 10 10.79 0.63 -2.76
CA PRO A 10 9.96 1.66 -3.37
C PRO A 10 8.50 1.22 -3.49
N LEU A 11 7.58 2.18 -3.40
CA LEU A 11 6.15 1.98 -3.63
C LEU A 11 5.66 3.04 -4.62
N LEU A 12 5.20 2.57 -5.78
CA LEU A 12 4.54 3.40 -6.79
C LEU A 12 3.14 2.84 -7.03
N CYS A 13 2.12 3.70 -6.97
CA CYS A 13 0.73 3.32 -7.17
C CYS A 13 0.06 4.23 -8.18
N SER A 14 -0.84 3.66 -8.99
CA SER A 14 -1.62 4.39 -9.99
C SER A 14 -3.01 3.81 -10.06
N VAL A 15 -4.01 4.68 -10.03
CA VAL A 15 -5.42 4.34 -10.22
C VAL A 15 -5.90 5.11 -11.44
N LYS A 16 -6.58 4.42 -12.36
CA LYS A 16 -7.13 5.06 -13.56
C LYS A 16 -8.16 6.11 -13.13
N GLY A 17 -7.89 7.37 -13.46
CA GLY A 17 -8.74 8.50 -13.08
C GLY A 17 -8.56 8.97 -11.63
N GLY A 18 -7.59 8.43 -10.90
CA GLY A 18 -7.28 8.84 -9.52
C GLY A 18 -6.39 10.09 -9.46
N ALA A 19 -6.01 10.45 -8.23
CA ALA A 19 -5.14 11.58 -7.95
C ALA A 19 -3.73 11.39 -8.56
N LYS A 20 -3.08 12.51 -8.92
CA LYS A 20 -1.74 12.51 -9.53
C LYS A 20 -0.71 13.13 -8.58
N GLY A 21 0.46 12.51 -8.48
CA GLY A 21 1.60 13.06 -7.75
C GLY A 21 1.41 13.15 -6.23
N VAL A 22 0.61 12.26 -5.65
CA VAL A 22 0.36 12.24 -4.21
C VAL A 22 1.54 11.59 -3.48
N ASP A 23 2.02 12.26 -2.44
CA ASP A 23 2.98 11.66 -1.51
C ASP A 23 2.26 10.64 -0.62
N LEU A 24 2.57 9.37 -0.80
CA LEU A 24 2.05 8.28 0.01
C LEU A 24 2.77 8.17 1.36
N GLY A 25 3.91 8.84 1.54
CA GLY A 25 4.77 8.75 2.71
C GLY A 25 5.39 7.36 2.91
N VAL A 26 6.27 7.23 3.91
CA VAL A 26 6.85 5.93 4.28
C VAL A 26 5.77 5.04 4.86
N ARG A 27 5.66 3.80 4.36
CA ARG A 27 4.72 2.79 4.89
C ARG A 27 5.37 2.01 6.02
N THR A 28 4.57 1.68 7.03
CA THR A 28 5.07 1.03 8.26
C THR A 28 5.25 -0.47 8.08
N THR A 29 4.55 -1.06 7.12
CA THR A 29 4.58 -2.49 6.84
C THR A 29 4.17 -2.76 5.39
N PHE A 30 4.66 -3.85 4.81
CA PHE A 30 4.20 -4.31 3.49
C PHE A 30 2.72 -4.67 3.47
N ALA A 31 2.13 -4.96 4.65
CA ALA A 31 0.71 -5.21 4.78
C ALA A 31 -0.16 -3.98 4.42
N ASP A 32 0.39 -2.76 4.43
CA ASP A 32 -0.31 -1.53 4.01
C ASP A 32 -0.75 -1.65 2.54
N ALA A 33 0.09 -2.25 1.68
CA ALA A 33 -0.25 -2.52 0.28
C ALA A 33 -1.39 -3.54 0.16
N ALA A 34 -1.32 -4.65 0.90
CA ALA A 34 -2.37 -5.67 0.91
C ALA A 34 -3.71 -5.11 1.41
N LYS A 35 -3.69 -4.29 2.49
CA LYS A 35 -4.89 -3.64 3.04
C LYS A 35 -5.50 -2.68 2.03
N THR A 36 -4.68 -1.91 1.32
CA THR A 36 -5.12 -0.99 0.26
C THR A 36 -5.81 -1.72 -0.90
N VAL A 37 -5.24 -2.83 -1.38
CA VAL A 37 -5.88 -3.67 -2.41
C VAL A 37 -7.20 -4.26 -1.90
N ALA A 38 -7.23 -4.75 -0.66
CA ALA A 38 -8.44 -5.31 -0.08
C ALA A 38 -9.55 -4.27 0.10
N ASP A 39 -9.21 -3.03 0.45
CA ASP A 39 -10.14 -1.91 0.49
C ASP A 39 -10.68 -1.56 -0.90
N TYR A 40 -9.80 -1.51 -1.92
CA TYR A 40 -10.19 -1.17 -3.29
C TYR A 40 -11.26 -2.11 -3.84
N PHE A 41 -11.14 -3.42 -3.56
CA PHE A 41 -12.13 -4.43 -3.95
C PHE A 41 -13.23 -4.67 -2.92
N SER A 42 -13.30 -3.89 -1.84
CA SER A 42 -14.32 -4.02 -0.79
C SER A 42 -14.42 -5.44 -0.20
N LEU A 43 -13.27 -6.09 0.06
CA LEU A 43 -13.25 -7.46 0.57
C LEU A 43 -13.75 -7.56 2.02
N ALA A 44 -14.65 -8.51 2.28
CA ALA A 44 -15.36 -8.64 3.56
C ALA A 44 -14.46 -8.86 4.81
N ARG A 45 -13.26 -9.42 4.64
CA ARG A 45 -12.35 -9.76 5.75
C ARG A 45 -11.07 -8.92 5.79
N LYS A 46 -11.08 -7.74 5.17
CA LYS A 46 -9.94 -6.81 5.09
C LYS A 46 -9.40 -6.38 6.46
N GLU A 47 -10.20 -6.42 7.52
CA GLU A 47 -9.77 -6.12 8.91
C GLU A 47 -8.80 -7.15 9.50
N ARG A 48 -8.61 -8.31 8.86
CA ARG A 48 -7.60 -9.29 9.29
C ARG A 48 -6.17 -8.90 8.89
N LEU A 49 -6.01 -7.95 7.98
CA LEU A 49 -4.70 -7.49 7.52
C LEU A 49 -4.15 -6.46 8.50
N GLN A 50 -2.96 -6.73 9.03
CA GLN A 50 -2.26 -5.84 9.96
C GLN A 50 -1.52 -4.72 9.21
N GLY A 51 -2.27 -3.89 8.48
CA GLY A 51 -1.77 -2.75 7.74
C GLY A 51 -2.81 -1.65 7.64
N ASN A 52 -2.34 -0.44 7.31
CA ASN A 52 -3.15 0.75 7.11
C ASN A 52 -3.29 1.03 5.63
N SER A 53 -4.54 1.11 5.17
CA SER A 53 -4.83 1.46 3.80
C SER A 53 -4.48 2.91 3.50
N PHE A 54 -3.91 3.14 2.34
CA PHE A 54 -3.68 4.48 1.79
C PHE A 54 -4.58 4.75 0.58
N LEU A 55 -5.64 3.97 0.39
CA LEU A 55 -6.54 4.10 -0.77
C LEU A 55 -7.15 5.51 -0.86
N SER A 56 -7.59 6.08 0.27
CA SER A 56 -8.20 7.42 0.33
C SER A 56 -7.29 8.57 -0.13
N LEU A 57 -5.98 8.32 -0.24
CA LEU A 57 -5.03 9.29 -0.80
C LEU A 57 -4.98 9.24 -2.33
N MET A 58 -5.47 8.16 -2.94
CA MET A 58 -5.31 7.88 -4.38
C MET A 58 -6.60 8.03 -5.19
N VAL A 59 -7.77 7.86 -4.56
CA VAL A 59 -9.10 8.02 -5.19
C VAL A 59 -9.72 9.37 -4.88
#